data_AF-H3SMQ7-F1
#
_entry.id   AF-H3SMQ7-F1
#
_cell.length_a   1.000
_cell.length_b   1.000
_cell.length_c   1.000
_cell.angle_alpha   90.00
_cell.angle_beta   90.00
_cell.angle_gamma   90.00
#
_symmetry.space_group_name_H-M   'P 1'
#
loop_
_entity.id
_entity.type
_entity.pdbx_description
1 polymer ?
#
loop_
_entity_poly.entity_id
_entity_poly.type
_entity_poly.pdbx_seq_one_letter_code
_entity_poly.pdbx_strand_id
1 'polypeptide(L)'
;MRCAVLGAREGGLDLAWRLRKLGHDVWLVLPEAEEAERWRRVCADRMLCTVHADYAVRRADAVVVPGSWPGGAALADAMRLAIVAAPAAAPGSTERLRGSGEAGAATDVAYLPPAWLQATGTVLLGTADGQPLAALAELFAPMKRPVRYVPYRVAEYAQLWAARGGVPLWRERPAEPAEEQARRLWRSCCRPELDRVERLRYPPWPKPMPGESSPPDVTGAERRNVSGENAATRGIQE
;
A
#
# COMPACT_ATOMS: atom_id res chain seq x y z
N MET A 1 -9.31 5.64 18.27
CA MET A 1 -10.26 5.20 17.22
C MET A 1 -10.15 3.70 17.05
N ARG A 2 -11.26 3.07 16.71
CA ARG A 2 -11.33 1.66 16.28
C ARG A 2 -11.18 1.63 14.77
N CYS A 3 -10.18 0.90 14.28
CA CYS A 3 -9.85 0.80 12.87
C CYS A 3 -10.03 -0.64 12.40
N ALA A 4 -10.77 -0.86 11.32
CA ALA A 4 -10.77 -2.14 10.62
C ALA A 4 -9.84 -2.03 9.40
N VAL A 5 -8.94 -2.99 9.22
CA VAL A 5 -8.09 -3.09 8.03
C VAL A 5 -8.45 -4.36 7.28
N LEU A 6 -8.88 -4.22 6.03
CA LEU A 6 -9.42 -5.32 5.24
C LEU A 6 -8.31 -6.00 4.43
N GLY A 7 -7.78 -7.10 4.96
CA GLY A 7 -6.74 -7.92 4.36
C GLY A 7 -5.34 -7.62 4.88
N ALA A 8 -4.48 -8.64 4.93
CA ALA A 8 -3.05 -8.49 5.26
C ALA A 8 -2.17 -8.19 4.04
N ARG A 9 -2.65 -8.52 2.83
CA ARG A 9 -1.93 -8.34 1.56
C ARG A 9 -1.86 -6.86 1.16
N GLU A 10 -1.05 -6.56 0.14
CA GLU A 10 -0.93 -5.22 -0.45
C GLU A 10 -0.55 -4.11 0.55
N GLY A 11 0.16 -4.48 1.63
CA GLY A 11 0.57 -3.55 2.69
C GLY A 11 -0.46 -3.38 3.81
N GLY A 12 -1.59 -4.08 3.77
CA GLY A 12 -2.62 -4.05 4.81
C GLY A 12 -2.09 -4.38 6.20
N LEU A 13 -1.23 -5.40 6.32
CA LEU A 13 -0.61 -5.75 7.61
C LEU A 13 0.30 -4.63 8.16
N ASP A 14 1.13 -4.00 7.32
CA ASP A 14 2.00 -2.90 7.73
C ASP A 14 1.18 -1.69 8.19
N LEU A 15 0.11 -1.37 7.45
CA LEU A 15 -0.84 -0.33 7.82
C LEU A 15 -1.49 -0.62 9.17
N ALA A 16 -1.95 -1.85 9.39
CA ALA A 16 -2.57 -2.28 10.64
C ALA A 16 -1.61 -2.11 11.84
N TRP A 17 -0.34 -2.54 11.67
CA TRP A 17 0.69 -2.33 12.69
C TRP A 17 0.99 -0.86 12.97
N ARG A 18 1.00 0.00 11.94
CA ARG A 18 1.24 1.43 12.11
C ARG A 18 0.10 2.11 12.86
N LEU A 19 -1.14 1.83 12.49
CA LEU A 19 -2.31 2.32 13.21
C LEU A 19 -2.29 1.86 14.66
N ARG A 20 -1.87 0.62 14.92
CA ARG A 20 -1.71 0.13 16.28
C ARG A 20 -0.62 0.87 17.05
N LYS A 21 0.54 1.14 16.42
CA LYS A 21 1.63 1.93 17.02
C LYS A 21 1.24 3.38 17.29
N LEU A 22 0.28 3.94 16.53
CA LEU A 22 -0.33 5.24 16.80
C LEU A 22 -1.32 5.21 17.98
N GLY A 23 -1.53 4.04 18.61
CA GLY A 23 -2.39 3.89 19.78
C GLY A 23 -3.85 3.61 19.44
N HIS A 24 -4.17 3.25 18.20
CA HIS A 24 -5.53 2.85 17.83
C HIS A 24 -5.83 1.40 18.18
N ASP A 25 -7.11 1.09 18.33
CA ASP A 25 -7.61 -0.28 18.43
C ASP A 25 -7.79 -0.81 17.02
N VAL A 26 -7.03 -1.83 16.64
CA VAL A 26 -6.98 -2.30 15.26
C VAL A 26 -7.54 -3.70 15.16
N TRP A 27 -8.40 -3.90 14.18
CA TRP A 27 -8.93 -5.18 13.75
C TRP A 27 -8.42 -5.49 12.35
N LEU A 28 -7.59 -6.52 12.24
CA LEU A 28 -7.14 -7.05 10.97
C LEU A 28 -8.16 -8.09 10.50
N VAL A 29 -8.88 -7.76 9.44
CA VAL A 29 -9.88 -8.64 8.82
C VAL A 29 -9.18 -9.45 7.73
N LEU A 30 -9.32 -10.77 7.75
CA LEU A 30 -8.62 -11.69 6.85
C LEU A 30 -9.64 -12.56 6.11
N PRO A 31 -9.34 -12.98 4.87
CA PRO A 31 -10.28 -13.74 4.05
C PRO A 31 -10.51 -15.16 4.58
N GLU A 32 -9.48 -15.76 5.22
CA GLU A 32 -9.48 -17.17 5.61
C GLU A 32 -9.23 -17.35 7.11
N ALA A 33 -9.92 -18.32 7.72
CA ALA A 33 -9.84 -18.59 9.15
C ALA A 33 -8.43 -19.06 9.58
N GLU A 34 -7.77 -19.85 8.74
CA GLU A 34 -6.41 -20.32 8.99
C GLU A 34 -5.41 -19.17 9.01
N GLU A 35 -5.55 -18.22 8.08
CA GLU A 35 -4.74 -17.00 8.04
C GLU A 35 -5.01 -16.12 9.27
N ALA A 36 -6.28 -15.97 9.67
CA ALA A 36 -6.67 -15.25 10.87
C ALA A 36 -6.08 -15.84 12.15
N GLU A 37 -6.13 -17.15 12.30
CA GLU A 37 -5.56 -17.86 13.45
C GLU A 37 -4.02 -17.77 13.46
N ARG A 38 -3.37 -17.89 12.28
CA ARG A 38 -1.92 -17.69 12.14
C ARG A 38 -1.52 -16.30 12.63
N TRP A 39 -2.16 -15.24 12.13
CA TRP A 39 -1.83 -13.88 12.54
C TRP A 39 -2.20 -13.58 13.98
N ARG A 40 -3.29 -14.16 14.50
CA ARG A 40 -3.64 -14.04 15.92
C ARG A 40 -2.50 -14.52 16.82
N ARG A 41 -1.83 -15.63 16.49
CA ARG A 41 -0.67 -16.13 17.25
C ARG A 41 0.54 -15.21 17.17
N VAL A 42 0.79 -14.60 16.00
CA VAL A 42 1.93 -13.69 15.79
C VAL A 42 1.70 -12.32 16.45
N CYS A 43 0.49 -11.78 16.32
CA CYS A 43 0.10 -10.48 16.86
C CYS A 43 -0.14 -10.55 18.37
N ALA A 44 -0.54 -11.72 18.90
CA ALA A 44 -0.97 -11.91 20.28
C ALA A 44 -2.03 -10.87 20.66
N ASP A 45 -1.95 -10.27 21.85
CA ASP A 45 -2.92 -9.29 22.35
C ASP A 45 -2.75 -7.88 21.75
N ARG A 46 -1.85 -7.71 20.78
CA ARG A 46 -1.56 -6.39 20.19
C ARG A 46 -2.57 -5.98 19.14
N MET A 47 -3.27 -6.92 18.50
CA MET A 47 -4.24 -6.63 17.44
C MET A 47 -5.23 -7.78 17.33
N LEU A 48 -6.51 -7.47 17.11
CA LEU A 48 -7.52 -8.50 16.89
C LEU A 48 -7.47 -8.95 15.43
N CYS A 49 -7.34 -10.26 15.18
CA CYS A 49 -7.41 -10.85 13.86
C CYS A 49 -8.73 -11.61 13.71
N THR A 50 -9.49 -11.38 12.65
CA THR A 50 -10.82 -11.98 12.45
C THR A 50 -11.15 -12.19 10.98
N VAL A 51 -12.10 -13.07 10.68
CA VAL A 51 -12.69 -13.24 9.34
C VAL A 51 -14.01 -12.49 9.17
N HIS A 52 -14.56 -11.93 10.25
CA HIS A 52 -15.89 -11.33 10.26
C HIS A 52 -15.85 -9.86 9.81
N ALA A 53 -15.70 -9.63 8.51
CA ALA A 53 -15.64 -8.31 7.91
C ALA A 53 -16.83 -7.41 8.31
N ASP A 54 -18.05 -7.93 8.20
CA ASP A 54 -19.28 -7.20 8.54
C ASP A 54 -19.31 -6.69 9.98
N TYR A 55 -18.87 -7.53 10.92
CA TYR A 55 -18.80 -7.13 12.32
C TYR A 55 -17.73 -6.05 12.53
N ALA A 56 -16.57 -6.23 11.91
CA ALA A 56 -15.45 -5.32 12.02
C ALA A 56 -15.79 -3.93 11.45
N VAL A 57 -16.39 -3.89 10.27
CA VAL A 57 -16.81 -2.66 9.60
C VAL A 57 -17.87 -1.93 10.41
N ARG A 58 -18.90 -2.63 10.92
CA ARG A 58 -20.00 -1.99 11.65
C ARG A 58 -19.63 -1.33 12.97
N ARG A 59 -18.48 -1.68 13.54
CA ARG A 59 -18.04 -1.20 14.86
C ARG A 59 -16.77 -0.35 14.77
N ALA A 60 -16.18 -0.24 13.60
CA ALA A 60 -15.02 0.60 13.36
C ALA A 60 -15.43 2.05 13.14
N ASP A 61 -14.61 2.97 13.63
CA ASP A 61 -14.75 4.40 13.33
C ASP A 61 -14.12 4.72 11.95
N ALA A 62 -13.09 3.97 11.57
CA ALA A 62 -12.42 4.06 10.27
C ALA A 62 -12.18 2.67 9.65
N VAL A 63 -12.40 2.54 8.35
CA VAL A 63 -12.12 1.30 7.59
C VAL A 63 -11.04 1.58 6.55
N VAL A 64 -9.98 0.77 6.57
CA VAL A 64 -8.86 0.86 5.63
C VAL A 64 -8.93 -0.29 4.65
N VAL A 65 -8.90 0.07 3.38
CA VAL A 65 -8.92 -0.87 2.25
C VAL A 65 -7.58 -0.77 1.51
N PRO A 66 -6.62 -1.67 1.80
CA PRO A 66 -5.29 -1.67 1.19
C PRO A 66 -5.26 -2.14 -0.27
N GLY A 67 -6.40 -2.58 -0.81
CA GLY A 67 -6.52 -3.10 -2.19
C GLY A 67 -7.83 -2.69 -2.85
N SER A 68 -8.49 -3.63 -3.53
CA SER A 68 -9.81 -3.37 -4.12
C SER A 68 -10.86 -3.13 -3.04
N TRP A 69 -11.77 -2.18 -3.32
CA TRP A 69 -12.94 -1.97 -2.48
C TRP A 69 -13.79 -3.24 -2.45
N PRO A 70 -14.04 -3.84 -1.27
CA PRO A 70 -14.98 -4.94 -1.17
C PRO A 70 -16.37 -4.35 -1.45
N GLY A 71 -17.01 -4.73 -2.55
CA GLY A 71 -18.38 -4.28 -2.83
C GLY A 71 -19.34 -4.77 -1.73
N GLY A 72 -20.32 -3.95 -1.36
CA GLY A 72 -21.40 -4.36 -0.45
C GLY A 72 -22.03 -3.22 0.35
N ALA A 73 -23.35 -3.26 0.53
CA ALA A 73 -24.12 -2.26 1.29
C ALA A 73 -23.65 -2.11 2.76
N ALA A 74 -23.06 -3.16 3.35
CA ALA A 74 -22.61 -3.17 4.73
C ALA A 74 -21.45 -2.19 5.03
N LEU A 75 -20.66 -1.79 4.03
CA LEU A 75 -19.62 -0.77 4.16
C LEU A 75 -20.21 0.65 4.17
N ALA A 76 -21.32 0.89 3.46
CA ALA A 76 -21.89 2.22 3.29
C ALA A 76 -22.56 2.78 4.56
N ASP A 77 -23.12 1.92 5.41
CA ASP A 77 -24.07 2.36 6.44
C ASP A 77 -23.45 2.56 7.83
N ALA A 78 -22.18 2.22 8.04
CA ALA A 78 -21.66 2.03 9.40
C ALA A 78 -20.33 2.70 9.75
N MET A 79 -19.71 3.44 8.83
CA MET A 79 -18.39 4.03 9.06
C MET A 79 -18.38 5.55 8.92
N ARG A 80 -17.65 6.23 9.83
CA ARG A 80 -17.38 7.67 9.71
C ARG A 80 -16.38 7.95 8.60
N LEU A 81 -15.39 7.07 8.42
CA LEU A 81 -14.27 7.27 7.50
C LEU A 81 -13.90 5.98 6.75
N ALA A 82 -13.85 6.09 5.43
CA ALA A 82 -13.29 5.12 4.49
C ALA A 82 -11.92 5.59 4.01
N ILE A 83 -10.90 4.73 4.11
CA ILE A 83 -9.54 5.02 3.65
C ILE A 83 -9.14 3.99 2.60
N VAL A 84 -9.00 4.44 1.36
CA VAL A 84 -8.39 3.65 0.29
C VAL A 84 -6.88 3.77 0.42
N ALA A 85 -6.19 2.66 0.64
CA ALA A 85 -4.74 2.59 0.77
C ALA A 85 -4.14 1.64 -0.26
N ALA A 86 -4.67 1.68 -1.49
CA ALA A 86 -4.30 0.78 -2.57
C ALA A 86 -3.06 1.28 -3.34
N PRO A 87 -1.91 0.57 -3.28
CA PRO A 87 -0.69 1.00 -3.92
C PRO A 87 -0.75 0.96 -5.46
N ALA A 88 -1.63 0.11 -6.00
CA ALA A 88 -1.87 -0.05 -7.44
C ALA A 88 -3.12 0.71 -7.94
N ALA A 89 -3.73 1.57 -7.12
CA ALA A 89 -4.88 2.35 -7.54
C ALA A 89 -4.54 3.22 -8.75
N ALA A 90 -5.33 3.11 -9.82
CA ALA A 90 -5.26 4.03 -10.93
C ALA A 90 -5.74 5.42 -10.49
N PRO A 91 -5.13 6.52 -10.96
CA PRO A 91 -5.62 7.87 -10.67
C PRO A 91 -7.10 8.04 -11.06
N GLY A 92 -7.87 8.66 -10.19
CA GLY A 92 -9.33 8.82 -10.28
C GLY A 92 -10.13 7.63 -9.73
N SER A 93 -9.49 6.62 -9.14
CA SER A 93 -10.23 5.47 -8.58
C SER A 93 -10.97 5.82 -7.30
N THR A 94 -10.35 6.61 -6.42
CA THR A 94 -11.00 7.06 -5.18
C THR A 94 -12.15 8.03 -5.46
N GLU A 95 -12.02 8.89 -6.48
CA GLU A 95 -13.11 9.75 -6.95
C GLU A 95 -14.30 8.93 -7.45
N ARG A 96 -14.05 7.89 -8.26
CA ARG A 96 -15.10 6.99 -8.75
C ARG A 96 -15.81 6.26 -7.62
N LEU A 97 -15.06 5.78 -6.63
CA LEU A 97 -15.62 5.15 -5.43
C LEU A 97 -16.52 6.13 -4.66
N ARG A 98 -16.09 7.38 -4.47
CA ARG A 98 -16.91 8.41 -3.82
C ARG A 98 -18.18 8.70 -4.63
N GLY A 99 -18.06 8.78 -5.95
CA GLY A 99 -19.17 9.07 -6.86
C GLY A 99 -20.17 7.92 -7.06
N SER A 100 -19.77 6.67 -6.87
CA SER A 100 -20.66 5.51 -7.00
C SER A 100 -21.63 5.35 -5.83
N GLY A 101 -21.38 6.04 -4.72
CA GLY A 101 -22.20 5.94 -3.50
C GLY A 101 -21.93 4.69 -2.66
N GLU A 102 -20.97 3.84 -3.04
CA GLU A 102 -20.62 2.62 -2.33
C GLU A 102 -20.12 2.85 -0.90
N ALA A 103 -19.52 4.00 -0.63
CA ALA A 103 -19.09 4.39 0.71
C ALA A 103 -20.25 4.96 1.56
N GLY A 104 -21.43 5.23 1.00
CA GLY A 104 -22.50 5.95 1.68
C GLY A 104 -22.29 7.47 1.68
N ALA A 105 -23.39 8.23 1.64
CA ALA A 105 -23.33 9.70 1.53
C ALA A 105 -22.71 10.37 2.78
N ALA A 106 -22.95 9.79 3.95
CA ALA A 106 -22.51 10.31 5.25
C ALA A 106 -21.06 9.92 5.63
N THR A 107 -20.43 9.03 4.87
CA THR A 107 -19.07 8.56 5.14
C THR A 107 -18.07 9.45 4.45
N ASP A 108 -17.04 9.89 5.16
CA ASP A 108 -15.91 10.56 4.55
C ASP A 108 -15.04 9.55 3.79
N VAL A 109 -14.57 9.89 2.59
CA VAL A 109 -13.67 9.04 1.80
C VAL A 109 -12.32 9.72 1.65
N ALA A 110 -11.26 8.97 1.92
CA ALA A 110 -9.88 9.43 1.80
C ALA A 110 -9.03 8.42 1.01
N TYR A 111 -7.99 8.91 0.37
CA TYR A 111 -6.91 8.10 -0.15
C TYR A 111 -5.66 8.29 0.71
N LEU A 112 -5.05 7.20 1.15
CA LEU A 112 -3.79 7.18 1.90
C LEU A 112 -2.73 6.51 1.02
N PRO A 113 -1.79 7.26 0.41
CA PRO A 113 -0.69 6.69 -0.37
C PRO A 113 0.23 5.86 0.55
N PRO A 114 0.25 4.51 0.45
CA PRO A 114 1.01 3.70 1.41
C PRO A 114 2.51 4.01 1.42
N ALA A 115 3.10 4.32 0.26
CA ALA A 115 4.52 4.66 0.17
C ALA A 115 4.86 5.98 0.89
N TRP A 116 3.91 6.91 0.96
CA TRP A 116 4.09 8.19 1.68
C TRP A 116 3.88 8.06 3.19
N LEU A 117 3.05 7.11 3.61
CA LEU A 117 3.00 6.75 5.03
C LEU A 117 4.35 6.18 5.49
N GLN A 118 5.06 5.47 4.61
CA GLN A 118 6.38 4.91 4.90
C GLN A 118 7.53 5.93 4.81
N ALA A 119 7.39 6.98 4.01
CA ALA A 119 8.36 8.08 3.97
C ALA A 119 8.53 8.73 5.36
N THR A 120 9.70 9.29 5.65
CA THR A 120 9.99 9.96 6.94
C THR A 120 9.48 11.40 7.01
N GLY A 121 9.20 12.02 5.86
CA GLY A 121 8.75 13.40 5.73
C GLY A 121 7.25 13.61 5.96
N THR A 122 6.60 14.43 5.14
CA THR A 122 5.16 14.74 5.26
C THR A 122 4.28 13.52 4.97
N VAL A 123 3.22 13.31 5.74
CA VAL A 123 2.14 12.38 5.36
C VAL A 123 1.22 13.08 4.38
N LEU A 124 1.02 12.46 3.22
CA LEU A 124 0.09 12.94 2.22
C LEU A 124 -1.26 12.22 2.39
N LEU A 125 -2.36 12.97 2.35
CA LEU A 125 -3.72 12.42 2.37
C LEU A 125 -4.50 13.00 1.19
N GLY A 126 -5.07 12.11 0.38
CA GLY A 126 -5.98 12.44 -0.71
C GLY A 126 -7.40 12.61 -0.20
N THR A 127 -8.03 13.75 -0.44
CA THR A 127 -9.42 14.04 -0.07
C THR A 127 -10.13 14.77 -1.20
N ALA A 128 -11.45 14.96 -1.07
CA ALA A 128 -12.21 15.77 -2.02
C ALA A 128 -11.65 17.19 -2.03
N ASP A 129 -11.17 17.63 -3.20
CA ASP A 129 -10.53 18.93 -3.43
C ASP A 129 -9.37 19.27 -2.48
N GLY A 130 -8.79 18.28 -1.79
CA GLY A 130 -7.74 18.48 -0.79
C GLY A 130 -8.21 19.13 0.51
N GLN A 131 -9.50 19.06 0.83
CA GLN A 131 -10.04 19.59 2.08
C GLN A 131 -9.67 18.70 3.29
N PRO A 132 -9.38 19.28 4.45
CA PRO A 132 -9.14 18.51 5.67
C PRO A 132 -10.42 17.82 6.15
N LEU A 133 -10.29 16.60 6.67
CA LEU A 133 -11.40 15.84 7.25
C LEU A 133 -11.14 15.65 8.75
N ALA A 134 -12.16 15.92 9.57
CA ALA A 134 -12.05 15.81 11.03
C ALA A 134 -11.63 14.39 11.47
N ALA A 135 -12.19 13.35 10.85
CA ALA A 135 -11.85 11.97 11.16
C ALA A 135 -10.38 11.63 10.82
N LEU A 136 -9.81 12.22 9.77
CA LEU A 136 -8.38 12.06 9.46
C LEU A 136 -7.50 12.81 10.45
N ALA A 137 -7.92 14.00 10.88
CA ALA A 137 -7.20 14.74 11.92
C ALA A 137 -7.17 13.95 13.24
N GLU A 138 -8.28 13.33 13.65
CA GLU A 138 -8.34 12.44 14.81
C GLU A 138 -7.43 11.20 14.64
N LEU A 139 -7.46 10.56 13.47
CA LEU A 139 -6.68 9.36 13.17
C LEU A 139 -5.17 9.65 13.19
N PHE A 140 -4.74 10.77 12.62
CA PHE A 140 -3.32 11.10 12.54
C PHE A 140 -2.83 12.00 13.67
N ALA A 141 -3.69 12.42 14.61
CA ALA A 141 -3.31 13.25 15.77
C ALA A 141 -2.12 12.71 16.59
N PRO A 142 -1.97 11.39 16.82
CA PRO A 142 -0.81 10.85 17.54
C PRO A 142 0.51 10.96 16.75
N MET A 143 0.45 11.29 15.45
CA MET A 143 1.62 11.35 14.59
C MET A 143 2.32 12.71 14.70
N LYS A 144 3.64 12.68 14.93
CA LYS A 144 4.48 13.88 15.03
C LYS A 144 4.87 14.49 13.66
N ARG A 145 4.51 13.82 12.57
CA ARG A 145 4.83 14.25 11.20
C ARG A 145 3.77 15.22 10.70
N PRO A 146 4.13 16.23 9.90
CA PRO A 146 3.14 17.10 9.29
C PRO A 146 2.26 16.28 8.34
N VAL A 147 0.95 16.58 8.36
CA VAL A 147 -0.05 16.01 7.46
C VAL A 147 -0.42 17.06 6.41
N ARG A 148 -0.48 16.66 5.14
CA ARG A 148 -0.85 17.52 4.02
C ARG A 148 -2.00 16.89 3.24
N TYR A 149 -3.08 17.65 3.10
CA TYR A 149 -4.24 17.28 2.32
C TYR A 149 -4.07 17.76 0.87
N VAL A 150 -4.43 16.90 -0.08
CA VAL A 150 -4.39 17.17 -1.52
C VAL A 150 -5.57 16.47 -2.21
N PRO A 151 -5.96 16.88 -3.43
CA PRO A 151 -7.00 16.16 -4.17
C PRO A 151 -6.66 14.68 -4.38
N TYR A 152 -7.68 13.82 -4.44
CA TYR A 152 -7.54 12.37 -4.63
C TYR A 152 -6.54 11.99 -5.72
N ARG A 153 -6.74 12.50 -6.95
CA ARG A 153 -5.85 12.23 -8.09
C ARG A 153 -4.40 12.58 -7.83
N VAL A 154 -4.15 13.71 -7.15
CA VAL A 154 -2.77 14.13 -6.81
C VAL A 154 -2.13 13.13 -5.88
N ALA A 155 -2.85 12.63 -4.87
CA ALA A 155 -2.36 11.63 -3.93
C ALA A 155 -2.12 10.27 -4.61
N GLU A 156 -3.00 9.84 -5.52
CA GLU A 156 -2.84 8.61 -6.29
C GLU A 156 -1.65 8.69 -7.25
N TYR A 157 -1.47 9.81 -7.97
CA TYR A 157 -0.25 10.04 -8.76
C TYR A 157 1.00 10.05 -7.88
N ALA A 158 0.93 10.67 -6.70
CA ALA A 158 2.05 10.71 -5.77
C ALA A 158 2.43 9.30 -5.28
N GLN A 159 1.46 8.40 -5.08
CA GLN A 159 1.74 6.99 -4.79
C GLN A 159 2.51 6.33 -5.93
N LEU A 160 2.06 6.49 -7.18
CA LEU A 160 2.72 5.91 -8.36
C LEU A 160 4.16 6.40 -8.49
N TRP A 161 4.39 7.69 -8.27
CA TRP A 161 5.72 8.30 -8.28
C TRP A 161 6.62 7.74 -7.17
N ALA A 162 6.09 7.60 -5.95
CA ALA A 162 6.83 7.06 -4.83
C ALA A 162 7.17 5.57 -5.00
N ALA A 163 6.23 4.77 -5.51
CA ALA A 163 6.43 3.34 -5.79
C ALA A 163 7.53 3.10 -6.84
N ARG A 164 7.79 4.06 -7.73
CA ARG A 164 8.87 4.02 -8.73
C ARG A 164 10.23 4.49 -8.19
N GLY A 165 10.35 4.78 -6.90
CA GLY A 165 11.58 5.29 -6.30
C GLY A 165 11.92 6.73 -6.74
N GLY A 166 10.94 7.48 -7.26
CA GLY A 166 11.12 8.87 -7.61
C GLY A 166 11.97 9.15 -8.85
N VAL A 167 12.35 8.13 -9.63
CA VAL A 167 13.09 8.30 -10.90
C VAL A 167 12.11 8.85 -11.95
N PRO A 168 12.32 10.08 -12.45
CA PRO A 168 11.52 10.58 -13.55
C PRO A 168 11.91 9.86 -14.83
N LEU A 169 10.91 9.46 -15.61
CA LEU A 169 11.08 9.35 -17.05
C LEU A 169 11.30 10.79 -17.53
N TRP A 170 12.56 11.19 -17.57
CA TRP A 170 13.10 12.51 -17.93
C TRP A 170 12.56 13.07 -19.26
N ARG A 171 11.81 12.25 -20.00
CA ARG A 171 11.21 12.54 -21.31
C ARG A 171 9.68 12.53 -21.32
N GLU A 172 9.02 12.17 -20.23
CA GLU A 172 7.56 12.16 -20.18
C GLU A 172 7.05 13.52 -19.69
N ARG A 173 6.33 14.20 -20.60
CA ARG A 173 5.52 15.36 -20.25
C ARG A 173 4.36 14.85 -19.37
N PRO A 174 4.06 15.49 -18.22
CA PRO A 174 2.91 15.11 -17.43
C PRO A 174 1.67 15.10 -18.32
N ALA A 175 0.90 14.02 -18.26
CA ALA A 175 -0.33 13.92 -19.04
C ALA A 175 -1.42 14.84 -18.46
N GLU A 176 -1.36 15.09 -17.14
CA GLU A 176 -2.37 15.84 -16.41
C GLU A 176 -1.75 16.85 -15.41
N PRO A 177 -2.45 17.96 -15.09
CA PRO A 177 -2.02 18.90 -14.05
C PRO A 177 -1.81 18.25 -12.68
N ALA A 178 -2.63 17.26 -12.32
CA ALA A 178 -2.52 16.54 -11.04
C ALA A 178 -1.21 15.75 -10.92
N GLU A 179 -0.74 15.18 -12.04
CA GLU A 179 0.54 14.47 -12.10
C GLU A 179 1.71 15.43 -11.90
N GLU A 180 1.70 16.60 -12.56
CA GLU A 180 2.73 17.62 -12.37
C GLU A 180 2.77 18.13 -10.91
N GLN A 181 1.60 18.30 -10.28
CA GLN A 181 1.52 18.66 -8.87
C GLN A 181 2.11 17.56 -7.96
N ALA A 182 1.80 16.28 -8.22
CA ALA A 182 2.37 15.16 -7.49
C ALA A 182 3.91 15.11 -7.59
N ARG A 183 4.47 15.39 -8.78
CA ARG A 183 5.92 15.49 -8.98
C ARG A 183 6.54 16.61 -8.18
N ARG A 184 5.91 17.78 -8.15
CA ARG A 184 6.38 18.93 -7.34
C ARG A 184 6.37 18.58 -5.85
N LEU A 185 5.31 17.93 -5.38
CA LEU A 185 5.19 17.48 -3.99
C LEU A 185 6.31 16.52 -3.62
N TRP A 186 6.58 15.52 -4.45
CA TRP A 186 7.69 14.59 -4.22
C TRP A 186 9.04 15.32 -4.09
N ARG A 187 9.31 16.26 -5.00
CA ARG A 187 10.54 17.08 -4.98
C ARG A 187 10.65 17.99 -3.75
N SER A 188 9.54 18.50 -3.22
CA SER A 188 9.55 19.40 -2.06
C SER A 188 9.51 18.68 -0.72
N CYS A 189 8.85 17.51 -0.65
CA CYS A 189 8.53 16.83 0.60
C CYS A 189 9.37 15.59 0.89
N CYS A 190 10.03 15.01 -0.11
CA CYS A 190 10.76 13.74 0.04
C CYS A 190 12.27 13.83 -0.31
N ARG A 191 12.71 14.94 -0.92
CA ARG A 191 14.07 15.11 -1.45
C ARG A 191 15.22 15.16 -0.42
N PRO A 192 15.04 15.49 0.88
CA PRO A 192 16.17 15.43 1.83
C PRO A 192 16.41 14.06 2.48
N GLU A 193 15.51 13.08 2.35
CA GLU A 193 15.55 11.86 3.18
C GLU A 193 15.66 10.57 2.36
N LEU A 194 15.33 10.58 1.07
CA LEU A 194 15.47 9.41 0.19
C LEU A 194 16.91 9.00 -0.10
N ASP A 195 17.88 9.91 0.00
CA ASP A 195 19.31 9.55 -0.01
C ASP A 195 19.70 8.67 1.18
N ARG A 196 18.88 8.61 2.25
CA ARG A 196 19.00 7.61 3.33
C ARG A 196 18.15 6.35 3.11
N VAL A 197 17.13 6.41 2.24
CA VAL A 197 16.16 5.33 1.93
C VAL A 197 16.74 4.31 0.93
N GLU A 198 17.93 4.52 0.35
CA GLU A 198 18.68 3.39 -0.22
C GLU A 198 18.88 2.26 0.82
N ARG A 199 18.80 2.55 2.13
CA ARG A 199 18.76 1.55 3.22
C ARG A 199 17.41 0.82 3.39
N LEU A 200 16.33 1.32 2.78
CA LEU A 200 14.98 0.74 2.84
C LEU A 200 14.62 -0.10 1.60
N ARG A 201 15.55 -0.27 0.64
CA ARG A 201 15.43 -1.37 -0.35
C ARG A 201 15.38 -2.75 0.33
N TYR A 202 15.78 -2.82 1.59
CA TYR A 202 15.55 -3.93 2.51
C TYR A 202 14.91 -3.41 3.79
N PRO A 203 13.58 -3.36 3.92
CA PRO A 203 12.97 -3.15 5.23
C PRO A 203 13.49 -4.23 6.21
N PRO A 204 13.79 -3.90 7.47
CA PRO A 204 14.26 -4.87 8.46
C PRO A 204 13.07 -5.73 8.91
N TRP A 205 12.62 -6.63 8.06
CA TRP A 205 11.71 -7.71 8.43
C TRP A 205 12.53 -8.91 8.90
N PRO A 206 11.95 -9.83 9.71
CA PRO A 206 12.51 -11.16 9.80
C PRO A 206 12.62 -11.71 8.37
N LYS A 207 13.80 -12.21 8.03
CA LYS A 207 14.05 -12.90 6.75
C LYS A 207 12.93 -13.92 6.50
N PRO A 208 12.58 -14.23 5.24
CA PRO A 208 11.80 -15.43 4.98
C PRO A 208 12.45 -16.58 5.75
N MET A 209 11.64 -17.29 6.53
CA MET A 209 12.11 -18.43 7.30
C MET A 209 12.84 -19.37 6.32
N PRO A 210 14.00 -19.94 6.70
CA PRO A 210 14.70 -20.87 5.82
C PRO A 210 13.76 -22.05 5.54
N GLY A 211 13.24 -22.13 4.31
CA GLY A 211 12.28 -23.15 3.91
C GLY A 211 11.35 -22.78 2.75
N GLU A 212 11.09 -21.49 2.48
CA GLU A 212 10.33 -21.08 1.29
C GLU A 212 11.30 -20.75 0.15
N SER A 213 11.52 -21.74 -0.71
CA SER A 213 12.29 -21.60 -1.95
C SER A 213 11.67 -20.53 -2.84
N SER A 214 12.45 -19.50 -3.16
CA SER A 214 12.20 -18.58 -4.28
C SER A 214 11.87 -19.37 -5.56
N PRO A 215 10.94 -18.89 -6.41
CA PRO A 215 10.81 -19.45 -7.76
C PRO A 215 12.12 -19.21 -8.53
N PRO A 216 12.54 -20.16 -9.39
CA PRO A 216 13.82 -20.07 -10.06
C PRO A 216 13.84 -18.89 -11.04
N ASP A 217 14.85 -18.02 -10.89
CA ASP A 217 15.20 -16.97 -11.84
C ASP A 217 15.50 -17.58 -13.21
N VAL A 218 14.55 -17.46 -14.13
CA VAL A 218 14.79 -17.68 -15.56
C VAL A 218 15.36 -16.40 -16.14
N THR A 219 16.67 -16.18 -16.00
CA THR A 219 17.52 -15.46 -16.96
C THR A 219 18.95 -15.37 -16.43
N GLY A 220 19.91 -16.04 -17.09
CA GLY A 220 21.33 -15.74 -16.86
C GLY A 220 22.33 -16.84 -17.15
N ALA A 221 22.55 -17.13 -18.44
CA ALA A 221 23.84 -17.50 -19.03
C ALA A 221 24.76 -18.51 -18.30
N GLU A 222 24.74 -19.78 -18.75
CA GLU A 222 25.95 -20.60 -18.76
C GLU A 222 26.66 -20.47 -20.11
N ARG A 223 27.58 -19.49 -20.18
CA ARG A 223 28.80 -19.66 -20.96
C ARG A 223 29.83 -20.34 -20.06
N ARG A 224 30.01 -21.65 -20.20
CA ARG A 224 31.28 -22.31 -19.84
C ARG A 224 31.65 -23.35 -20.87
N ASN A 225 32.79 -23.05 -21.51
CA ASN A 225 33.62 -23.93 -22.29
C ASN A 225 33.79 -25.30 -21.61
N VAL A 226 33.60 -26.36 -22.38
CA VAL A 226 34.28 -27.64 -22.14
C VAL A 226 35.05 -27.96 -23.42
N SER A 227 36.36 -27.72 -23.35
CA SER A 227 37.37 -28.23 -24.27
C SER A 227 37.86 -29.60 -23.78
N GLY A 228 38.02 -30.56 -24.69
CA GLY A 228 38.66 -31.86 -24.46
C GLY A 228 37.89 -32.99 -25.14
N GLU A 229 38.03 -33.13 -26.46
CA GLU A 229 38.80 -34.23 -27.08
C GLU A 229 38.10 -35.59 -27.02
N ASN A 230 37.54 -36.02 -28.17
CA ASN A 230 38.04 -37.23 -28.82
C ASN A 230 37.60 -37.31 -30.28
N ALA A 231 38.57 -37.73 -31.10
CA ALA A 231 38.54 -37.82 -32.54
C ALA A 231 37.87 -39.11 -33.06
N ALA A 232 37.62 -39.10 -34.38
CA ALA A 232 37.16 -40.19 -35.26
C ALA A 232 35.68 -40.57 -35.10
N THR A 233 34.85 -40.57 -36.15
CA THR A 233 35.00 -41.40 -37.35
C THR A 233 33.98 -40.96 -38.42
N ARG A 234 34.42 -40.91 -39.71
CA ARG A 234 33.72 -41.14 -41.01
C ARG A 234 32.20 -40.85 -41.07
N GLY A 235 31.65 -40.05 -41.99
CA GLY A 235 31.90 -39.99 -43.43
C GLY A 235 30.61 -40.40 -44.19
N ILE A 236 30.24 -39.60 -45.21
CA ILE A 236 29.34 -39.89 -46.36
C ILE A 236 27.82 -39.78 -46.13
N GLN A 237 27.21 -38.79 -46.78
CA GLN A 237 26.17 -38.89 -47.82
C GLN A 237 25.97 -37.47 -48.41
N GLU A 238 25.90 -37.16 -49.71
CA GLU A 238 25.55 -37.86 -50.97
C GLU A 238 25.44 -39.38 -50.98
#